data_AF-A0A3M1J2L0-F1
#
_entry.id   AF-A0A3M1J2L0-F1
#
_cell.length_a   1.000
_cell.length_b   1.000
_cell.length_c   1.000
_cell.angle_alpha   90.00
_cell.angle_beta   90.00
_cell.angle_gamma   90.00
#
_symmetry.space_group_name_H-M   'P 1'
#
loop_
_entity.id
_entity.type
_entity.pdbx_description
1 polymer ?
#
loop_
_entity_poly.entity_id
_entity_poly.type
_entity_poly.pdbx_seq_one_letter_code
_entity_poly.pdbx_strand_id
1 'polypeptide(L)'
;MSPQFRTYGILAIILVFAAYYVIIGLTGFGRYFTGNLALSAALFVLYGLDKLEAKRRGREARNRVPENLLHLLALLGGYLGGWAGMFIFWHKIRKPLFPIVLTLSTVLHIGLMLALA
;
A
#
# COMPACT_ATOMS: atom_id res chain seq x y z
N MET A 1 1.61 -20.46 -1.27
CA MET A 1 1.83 -19.05 -0.84
C MET A 1 3.30 -18.91 -0.47
N SER A 2 4.04 -17.97 -1.10
CA SER A 2 5.48 -17.82 -0.81
C SER A 2 5.69 -17.36 0.64
N PRO A 3 6.83 -17.72 1.29
CA PRO A 3 7.13 -17.27 2.65
C PRO A 3 7.07 -15.75 2.81
N GLN A 4 7.54 -15.02 1.80
CA GLN A 4 7.54 -13.55 1.77
C GLN A 4 6.13 -12.99 1.79
N PHE A 5 5.21 -13.53 0.99
CA PHE A 5 3.82 -13.08 0.97
C PHE A 5 3.14 -13.26 2.33
N ARG A 6 3.46 -14.34 3.07
CA ARG A 6 2.97 -14.51 4.44
C ARG A 6 3.53 -13.44 5.37
N THR A 7 4.84 -13.22 5.38
CA THR A 7 5.49 -12.26 6.27
C THR A 7 4.99 -10.83 6.03
N TYR A 8 5.06 -10.34 4.79
CA TYR A 8 4.58 -8.99 4.48
C TYR A 8 3.06 -8.87 4.53
N GLY A 9 2.32 -9.95 4.29
CA GLY A 9 0.87 -9.97 4.44
C GLY A 9 0.44 -9.79 5.90
N ILE A 10 1.07 -10.51 6.84
CA ILE A 10 0.83 -10.32 8.28
C ILE A 10 1.23 -8.90 8.71
N LEU A 11 2.39 -8.42 8.25
CA LEU A 11 2.82 -7.05 8.53
C LEU A 11 1.83 -6.01 7.98
N ALA A 12 1.34 -6.20 6.76
CA ALA A 12 0.34 -5.32 6.14
C ALA A 12 -0.94 -5.26 6.99
N ILE A 13 -1.44 -6.41 7.43
CA ILE A 13 -2.63 -6.50 8.29
C ILE A 13 -2.39 -5.71 9.58
N ILE A 14 -1.26 -5.92 10.26
CA ILE A 14 -0.92 -5.20 11.50
C ILE A 14 -0.86 -3.69 11.25
N LEU A 15 -0.16 -3.25 10.20
CA LEU A 15 -0.04 -1.84 9.84
C LEU A 15 -1.39 -1.20 9.52
N VAL A 16 -2.25 -1.89 8.79
CA VAL A 16 -3.60 -1.40 8.43
C VAL A 16 -4.45 -1.25 9.69
N PHE A 17 -4.53 -2.26 10.55
CA PHE A 17 -5.32 -2.16 11.79
C PHE A 17 -4.77 -1.08 12.72
N ALA A 18 -3.45 -1.03 12.92
CA ALA A 18 -2.82 0.01 13.75
C ALA A 18 -3.13 1.42 13.21
N ALA A 19 -2.90 1.64 11.91
CA ALA A 19 -3.20 2.93 11.27
C ALA A 19 -4.70 3.27 11.36
N TYR A 20 -5.58 2.29 11.14
CA TYR A 20 -7.03 2.50 11.24
C TYR A 20 -7.45 2.97 12.63
N TYR A 21 -7.03 2.28 13.69
CA TYR A 21 -7.39 2.63 15.06
C TYR A 21 -6.79 3.97 15.52
N VAL A 22 -5.57 4.28 15.07
CA VAL A 22 -4.96 5.60 15.33
C VAL A 22 -5.75 6.70 14.61
N ILE A 23 -6.01 6.56 13.32
CA ILE A 23 -6.68 7.61 12.52
C ILE A 23 -8.11 7.82 13.00
N ILE A 24 -8.88 6.75 13.27
CA ILE A 24 -10.27 6.88 13.74
C ILE A 24 -10.32 7.59 15.10
N GLY A 25 -9.38 7.29 16.01
CA GLY A 25 -9.32 7.90 17.33
C GLY A 25 -8.89 9.37 17.32
N LEU A 26 -8.13 9.79 16.30
CA LEU A 26 -7.64 11.17 16.18
C LEU A 26 -8.56 12.10 15.37
N THR A 27 -9.33 11.56 14.42
CA THR A 27 -10.02 12.39 13.41
C THR A 27 -11.54 12.26 13.39
N GLY A 28 -12.10 11.14 13.85
CA GLY A 28 -13.53 10.86 13.74
C GLY A 28 -14.05 10.70 12.30
N PHE A 29 -13.16 10.55 11.31
CA PHE A 29 -13.57 10.40 9.90
C PHE A 29 -14.44 9.15 9.65
N GLY A 30 -15.27 9.23 8.62
CA GLY A 30 -16.12 8.11 8.20
C GLY A 30 -15.32 6.84 7.93
N ARG A 31 -15.89 5.68 8.30
CA ARG A 31 -15.19 4.36 8.28
C ARG A 31 -14.52 4.06 6.94
N TYR A 32 -15.20 4.37 5.83
CA TYR A 32 -14.68 4.14 4.49
C TYR A 32 -13.43 4.99 4.21
N PHE A 33 -13.49 6.30 4.48
CA PHE A 33 -12.36 7.21 4.28
C PHE A 33 -11.18 6.83 5.17
N THR A 34 -11.43 6.52 6.44
CA THR A 34 -10.42 6.03 7.38
C THR A 34 -9.76 4.73 6.90
N GLY A 35 -10.53 3.80 6.31
CA GLY A 35 -10.00 2.59 5.70
C GLY A 35 -9.04 2.85 4.54
N ASN A 36 -9.37 3.79 3.65
CA ASN A 36 -8.50 4.19 2.54
C ASN A 36 -7.18 4.81 3.04
N LEU A 37 -7.24 5.66 4.07
CA LEU A 37 -6.05 6.25 4.68
C LEU A 37 -5.17 5.19 5.36
N ALA A 38 -5.77 4.25 6.09
CA ALA A 38 -5.04 3.17 6.74
C ALA A 38 -4.32 2.24 5.74
N LEU A 39 -5.03 1.85 4.67
CA LEU A 39 -4.44 1.08 3.56
C LEU A 39 -3.33 1.86 2.85
N SER A 40 -3.52 3.17 2.68
CA SER A 40 -2.52 4.05 2.07
C SER A 40 -1.27 4.14 2.94
N ALA A 41 -1.41 4.33 4.25
CA ALA A 41 -0.28 4.36 5.19
C ALA A 41 0.50 3.04 5.16
N ALA A 42 -0.20 1.89 5.25
CA ALA A 42 0.44 0.58 5.19
C ALA A 42 1.16 0.34 3.86
N LEU A 43 0.51 0.65 2.73
CA LEU A 43 1.11 0.47 1.41
C LEU A 43 2.36 1.35 1.22
N PHE A 44 2.30 2.61 1.68
CA PHE A 44 3.45 3.51 1.64
C PHE A 44 4.66 2.93 2.40
N VAL A 45 4.43 2.41 3.62
CA VAL A 45 5.49 1.76 4.41
C VAL A 45 6.07 0.56 3.67
N LEU A 46 5.23 -0.30 3.09
CA LEU A 46 5.71 -1.47 2.34
C LEU A 46 6.51 -1.09 1.10
N TYR A 47 6.16 -0.02 0.39
CA TYR A 47 6.99 0.52 -0.70
C TYR A 47 8.37 0.95 -0.20
N GLY A 48 8.43 1.60 0.97
CA GLY A 48 9.69 1.98 1.61
C GLY A 48 10.53 0.77 1.96
N LEU A 49 9.93 -0.26 2.56
CA LEU A 49 10.60 -1.53 2.88
C LEU A 49 11.12 -2.22 1.61
N ASP A 50 10.30 -2.33 0.55
CA ASP A 50 10.73 -2.92 -0.73
C ASP A 50 11.91 -2.14 -1.34
N LYS A 51 11.95 -0.81 -1.19
CA LYS A 51 13.07 0.02 -1.63
C LYS A 51 14.33 -0.21 -0.79
N LEU A 52 14.19 -0.34 0.54
CA LEU A 52 15.33 -0.61 1.43
C LEU A 52 15.93 -1.98 1.11
N GLU A 53 15.10 -2.99 0.96
CA GLU A 53 15.48 -4.34 0.55
C GLU A 53 16.10 -4.35 -0.85
N ALA A 54 15.66 -3.44 -1.73
CA ALA A 54 16.27 -3.25 -3.04
C ALA A 54 17.72 -2.84 -3.02
N LYS A 55 18.09 -2.04 -2.02
CA LYS A 55 19.43 -1.47 -1.89
C LYS A 55 20.40 -2.43 -1.21
N ARG A 56 19.90 -3.42 -0.46
CA ARG A 56 20.74 -4.45 0.17
C ARG A 56 21.36 -5.34 -0.92
N ARG A 57 22.70 -5.42 -0.98
CA ARG A 57 23.44 -6.30 -1.90
C ARG A 57 23.63 -7.69 -1.25
N GLY A 58 23.58 -8.77 -2.04
CA GLY A 58 23.90 -10.13 -1.57
C GLY A 58 22.69 -11.05 -1.33
N ARG A 59 22.87 -12.14 -0.54
CA ARG A 59 21.86 -13.19 -0.29
C ARG A 59 20.55 -12.67 0.36
N GLU A 60 20.61 -11.52 1.04
CA GLU A 60 19.45 -10.85 1.66
C GLU A 60 18.58 -10.05 0.70
N ALA A 61 19.04 -9.79 -0.54
CA ALA A 61 18.25 -9.11 -1.58
C ALA A 61 16.99 -9.90 -2.02
N ARG A 62 16.80 -11.10 -1.47
CA ARG A 62 15.69 -12.02 -1.76
C ARG A 62 14.40 -11.68 -1.03
N ASN A 63 14.44 -10.96 0.07
CA ASN A 63 13.24 -10.55 0.79
C ASN A 63 12.75 -9.26 0.15
N ARG A 64 12.10 -9.35 -1.02
CA ARG A 64 11.39 -8.22 -1.62
C ARG A 64 9.92 -8.34 -1.27
N VAL A 65 9.23 -7.20 -1.17
CA VAL A 65 7.77 -7.24 -1.04
C VAL A 65 7.17 -7.80 -2.34
N PRO A 66 6.34 -8.85 -2.27
CA PRO A 66 5.69 -9.39 -3.46
C PRO A 66 4.84 -8.35 -4.18
N GLU A 67 5.04 -8.19 -5.49
CA GLU A 67 4.33 -7.15 -6.28
C GLU A 67 2.80 -7.34 -6.24
N ASN A 68 2.34 -8.60 -6.18
CA ASN A 68 0.92 -8.91 -6.03
C ASN A 68 0.32 -8.40 -4.71
N LEU A 69 1.09 -8.36 -3.62
CA LEU A 69 0.64 -7.77 -2.36
C LEU A 69 0.50 -6.25 -2.47
N LEU A 70 1.47 -5.58 -3.13
CA LEU A 70 1.41 -4.13 -3.35
C LEU A 70 0.21 -3.75 -4.23
N HIS A 71 -0.05 -4.52 -5.29
CA HIS A 71 -1.22 -4.31 -6.15
C HIS A 71 -2.53 -4.62 -5.42
N LEU A 72 -2.59 -5.68 -4.60
CA LEU A 72 -3.77 -6.00 -3.81
C LEU A 72 -4.11 -4.86 -2.84
N LEU A 73 -3.14 -4.36 -2.07
CA LEU A 73 -3.35 -3.26 -1.14
C LEU A 73 -3.73 -1.97 -1.85
N ALA A 74 -3.14 -1.70 -3.03
CA ALA A 74 -3.57 -0.59 -3.87
C ALA A 74 -5.05 -0.73 -4.23
N LEU A 75 -5.48 -1.87 -4.78
CA LEU A 75 -6.86 -2.13 -5.20
C LEU A 75 -7.88 -2.18 -4.04
N LEU A 76 -7.44 -2.41 -2.80
CA LEU A 76 -8.33 -2.38 -1.63
C LEU A 76 -8.60 -0.95 -1.10
N GLY A 77 -7.81 0.04 -1.50
CA GLY A 77 -7.96 1.44 -1.04
C GLY A 77 -6.65 2.16 -0.74
N GLY A 78 -5.50 1.51 -0.92
CA GLY A 78 -4.19 2.09 -0.62
C GLY A 78 -3.64 3.05 -1.68
N TYR A 79 -4.45 3.48 -2.66
CA TYR A 79 -3.97 4.16 -3.87
C TYR A 79 -3.15 5.44 -3.59
N LEU A 80 -3.53 6.26 -2.60
CA LEU A 80 -2.79 7.47 -2.25
C LEU A 80 -1.37 7.13 -1.77
N GLY A 81 -1.27 6.14 -0.88
CA GLY A 81 0.01 5.66 -0.37
C GLY A 81 0.85 4.95 -1.43
N GLY A 82 0.20 4.27 -2.38
CA GLY A 82 0.87 3.65 -3.51
C GLY A 82 1.50 4.67 -4.46
N TRP A 83 0.77 5.74 -4.83
CA TRP A 83 1.31 6.85 -5.60
C TRP A 83 2.44 7.57 -4.87
N ALA A 84 2.21 7.93 -3.60
CA ALA A 84 3.22 8.56 -2.76
C ALA A 84 4.49 7.70 -2.65
N GLY A 85 4.33 6.39 -2.42
CA GLY A 85 5.45 5.45 -2.31
C GLY A 85 6.23 5.32 -3.61
N MET A 86 5.53 5.22 -4.75
CA MET A 86 6.17 5.10 -6.06
C MET A 86 7.05 6.32 -6.38
N PHE A 87 6.54 7.53 -6.16
CA PHE A 87 7.24 8.76 -6.49
C PHE A 87 8.28 9.18 -5.44
N ILE A 88 7.97 9.11 -4.15
CA ILE A 88 8.92 9.50 -3.08
C ILE A 88 10.13 8.58 -3.07
N PHE A 89 9.94 7.27 -3.20
CA PHE A 89 11.06 6.32 -3.21
C PHE A 89 11.70 6.11 -4.57
N TRP A 90 11.17 6.78 -5.61
CA TRP A 90 11.56 6.59 -7.00
C TRP A 90 11.68 5.10 -7.34
N HIS A 91 10.64 4.35 -7.00
CA HIS A 91 10.65 2.90 -7.00
C HIS A 91 9.51 2.37 -7.84
N LYS A 92 9.79 1.38 -8.70
CA LYS A 92 8.82 0.77 -9.64
C LYS A 92 8.20 1.73 -10.69
N ILE A 93 8.72 2.95 -10.85
CA ILE A 93 8.28 3.92 -11.88
C ILE A 93 8.34 3.36 -13.31
N ARG A 94 9.35 2.52 -13.61
CA ARG A 94 9.53 1.92 -14.94
C ARG A 94 8.73 0.61 -15.15
N LYS A 95 7.91 0.20 -14.19
CA LYS A 95 7.10 -1.03 -14.26
C LYS A 95 5.68 -0.63 -14.68
N PRO A 96 5.23 -0.88 -15.93
CA PRO A 96 3.99 -0.31 -16.46
C PRO A 96 2.73 -0.74 -15.68
N LEU A 97 2.73 -1.93 -15.08
CA LEU A 97 1.59 -2.40 -14.28
C LEU A 97 1.34 -1.56 -13.01
N PHE A 98 2.37 -0.92 -12.46
CA PHE A 98 2.26 -0.09 -11.25
C PHE A 98 1.38 1.15 -11.46
N PRO A 99 1.67 2.07 -12.39
CA PRO A 99 0.79 3.20 -12.66
C PRO A 99 -0.58 2.77 -13.18
N ILE A 100 -0.70 1.67 -13.93
CA ILE A 100 -2.01 1.16 -14.40
C ILE A 100 -2.88 0.77 -13.20
N VAL A 101 -2.37 -0.09 -12.31
CA VAL A 101 -3.14 -0.56 -11.14
C VAL A 101 -3.46 0.61 -10.19
N LEU A 102 -2.52 1.53 -9.97
CA LEU A 102 -2.75 2.71 -9.13
C LEU A 102 -3.80 3.65 -9.73
N THR A 103 -3.82 3.84 -11.06
CA THR A 103 -4.83 4.64 -11.75
C THR A 103 -6.21 3.99 -11.62
N LEU A 104 -6.32 2.70 -11.92
CA LEU A 104 -7.59 1.96 -11.79
C LEU A 104 -8.13 2.00 -10.36
N SER A 105 -7.25 1.79 -9.37
CA SER A 105 -7.62 1.89 -7.97
C SER A 105 -8.08 3.31 -7.59
N THR A 106 -7.36 4.34 -8.06
CA THR A 106 -7.72 5.75 -7.79
C THR A 106 -9.12 6.07 -8.32
N VAL A 107 -9.41 5.70 -9.58
CA VAL A 107 -10.73 5.92 -10.20
C VAL A 107 -11.82 5.18 -9.42
N LEU A 108 -11.60 3.91 -9.09
CA LEU A 108 -12.55 3.10 -8.32
C LEU A 108 -12.88 3.73 -6.97
N HIS A 109 -11.85 4.07 -6.18
CA HIS A 109 -12.05 4.55 -4.82
C HIS A 109 -12.58 5.98 -4.76
N ILE A 110 -12.21 6.86 -5.70
CA ILE A 110 -12.84 8.18 -5.81
C ILE A 110 -14.32 8.02 -6.18
N GLY A 111 -14.65 7.17 -7.14
CA GLY A 111 -16.05 6.90 -7.51
C GLY A 111 -16.87 6.37 -6.34
N LEU A 112 -16.32 5.43 -5.57
CA LEU A 112 -16.94 4.91 -4.36
C LEU A 112 -17.06 5.97 -3.25
N MET A 113 -16.06 6.83 -3.06
CA MET A 113 -16.16 7.94 -2.10
C MET A 113 -17.32 8.86 -2.47
N LEU A 114 -17.44 9.24 -3.74
CA LEU A 114 -18.52 10.13 -4.21
C LEU A 114 -19.90 9.48 -4.12
N ALA A 115 -19.99 8.16 -4.32
CA ALA A 115 -21.26 7.42 -4.21
C ALA A 115 -21.71 7.17 -2.76
N LEU A 116 -20.79 7.23 -1.80
CA LEU A 116 -21.03 6.96 -0.38
C LEU A 116 -20.99 8.23 0.50
N ALA A 117 -20.70 9.38 -0.08
CA ALA A 117 -20.68 10.70 0.56
C ALA A 117 -22.09 11.29 0.62
#